data_AF-A0A8H6FMI0-F1
#
_entry.id   AF-A0A8H6FMI0-F1
#
_cell.length_a   1.000
_cell.length_b   1.000
_cell.length_c   1.000
_cell.angle_alpha   90.00
_cell.angle_beta   90.00
_cell.angle_gamma   90.00
#
_symmetry.space_group_name_H-M   'P 1'
#
loop_
_entity.id
_entity.type
_entity.pdbx_description
1 polymer ?
#
loop_
_entity_poly.entity_id
_entity_poly.type
_entity_poly.pdbx_seq_one_letter_code
_entity_poly.pdbx_strand_id
1 'polypeptide(L)'
;MTVNRTLDQEGPATLTVFFTPPPRSSSATASSAPFSSTDPSTAPSGHASGAKIETIDMKHKHESEILSRLLELTKGMPYEASPDELAELRDVDDEKRQSERDREAQARLNEIKRQEKAVLDLARGGVEAA
;
A
#
# COMPACT_ATOMS: atom_id res chain seq x y z
N MET A 1 -8.29 -5.45 9.83
CA MET A 1 -8.69 -5.46 8.41
C MET A 1 -7.99 -6.65 7.77
N THR A 2 -8.69 -7.42 6.94
CA THR A 2 -8.17 -8.67 6.36
C THR A 2 -8.25 -8.58 4.85
N VAL A 3 -7.24 -9.11 4.14
CA VAL A 3 -7.20 -9.13 2.68
C VAL A 3 -7.04 -10.57 2.20
N ASN A 4 -7.92 -11.00 1.29
CA ASN A 4 -7.81 -12.26 0.58
C ASN A 4 -7.41 -11.96 -0.87
N ARG A 5 -6.26 -12.50 -1.31
CA ARG A 5 -5.76 -12.33 -2.68
C ARG A 5 -5.98 -13.60 -3.47
N THR A 6 -6.17 -13.46 -4.77
CA THR A 6 -6.32 -14.56 -5.73
C THR A 6 -5.47 -14.28 -6.96
N LEU A 7 -5.11 -15.34 -7.70
CA LEU A 7 -4.43 -15.24 -8.99
C LEU A 7 -5.40 -14.97 -10.15
N ASP A 8 -6.70 -15.24 -9.94
CA ASP A 8 -7.74 -15.00 -10.93
C ASP A 8 -8.01 -13.50 -11.10
N GLN A 9 -7.64 -12.97 -12.26
CA GLN A 9 -7.81 -11.56 -12.63
C GLN A 9 -9.25 -11.22 -13.01
N GLU A 10 -10.05 -12.22 -13.41
CA GLU A 10 -11.46 -12.01 -13.76
C GLU A 10 -12.37 -12.01 -12.54
N GLY A 11 -11.84 -12.47 -11.40
CA GLY A 11 -12.51 -12.53 -10.12
C GLY A 11 -13.09 -11.19 -9.65
N PRO A 12 -14.09 -11.23 -8.75
CA PRO A 12 -14.70 -10.02 -8.21
C PRO A 12 -13.74 -9.28 -7.28
N ALA A 13 -13.55 -7.98 -7.53
CA ALA A 13 -12.79 -7.10 -6.66
C ALA A 13 -13.74 -6.41 -5.66
N THR A 14 -14.16 -7.13 -4.62
CA THR A 14 -15.12 -6.60 -3.62
C THR A 14 -14.50 -6.35 -2.26
N LEU A 15 -14.87 -5.23 -1.65
CA LEU A 15 -14.61 -4.92 -0.24
C LEU A 15 -15.88 -5.14 0.58
N THR A 16 -15.79 -5.94 1.64
CA THR A 16 -16.92 -6.21 2.53
C THR A 16 -16.69 -5.56 3.89
N VAL A 17 -17.64 -4.74 4.32
CA VAL A 17 -17.65 -4.05 5.61
C VAL A 17 -18.70 -4.69 6.51
N PHE A 18 -18.29 -5.07 7.71
CA PHE A 18 -19.17 -5.65 8.73
C PHE A 18 -19.49 -4.61 9.78
N PHE A 19 -20.77 -4.27 9.91
CA PHE A 19 -21.28 -3.43 10.99
C PHE A 19 -21.84 -4.33 12.08
N THR A 20 -21.09 -4.46 13.16
CA THR A 20 -21.56 -5.14 14.37
C THR A 20 -22.46 -4.18 15.15
N PRO A 21 -23.70 -4.55 15.50
CA PRO A 21 -24.49 -3.75 16.43
C PRO A 21 -23.77 -3.68 17.79
N PRO A 22 -23.95 -2.59 18.56
CA PRO A 22 -23.38 -2.51 19.91
C PRO A 22 -23.91 -3.68 20.75
N PRO A 23 -23.05 -4.33 21.58
CA PRO A 23 -23.40 -5.59 22.21
C PRO A 23 -24.60 -5.43 23.15
N ARG A 24 -25.75 -5.98 22.75
CA ARG A 24 -26.87 -6.26 23.66
C ARG A 24 -26.77 -7.71 24.11
N SER A 25 -26.14 -7.89 25.27
CA SER A 25 -26.02 -9.13 26.03
C SER A 25 -25.27 -10.28 25.34
N SER A 26 -24.29 -10.80 26.07
CA SER A 26 -23.37 -11.88 25.74
C SER A 26 -24.04 -13.16 25.22
N SER A 27 -23.80 -13.50 23.95
CA SER A 27 -23.71 -14.90 23.50
C SER A 27 -22.92 -14.96 22.20
N ALA A 28 -21.60 -14.94 22.31
CA ALA A 28 -20.69 -15.06 21.17
C ALA A 28 -20.14 -16.49 21.08
N THR A 29 -20.69 -17.31 20.20
CA THR A 29 -19.86 -18.32 19.52
C THR A 29 -19.09 -17.57 18.45
N ALA A 30 -17.95 -16.99 18.82
CA ALA A 30 -17.04 -16.37 17.86
C ALA A 30 -16.47 -17.48 16.96
N SER A 31 -16.94 -17.55 15.71
CA SER A 31 -16.23 -18.27 14.66
C SER A 31 -14.81 -17.70 14.54
N SER A 32 -13.84 -18.55 14.14
CA SER A 32 -12.43 -18.15 14.07
C SER A 32 -12.28 -16.89 13.23
N ALA A 33 -11.55 -15.89 13.74
CA ALA A 33 -11.33 -14.64 13.04
C ALA A 33 -10.62 -14.90 11.68
N PRO A 34 -11.10 -14.32 10.57
CA PRO A 34 -10.47 -14.49 9.27
C PRO A 34 -9.06 -13.85 9.26
N PHE A 35 -8.08 -14.56 8.71
CA PHE A 35 -6.70 -14.07 8.54
C PHE A 35 -6.39 -13.77 7.07
N SER A 36 -5.39 -12.92 6.83
CA SER A 36 -5.02 -12.52 5.46
C SER A 36 -4.34 -13.67 4.74
N SER A 37 -4.71 -13.93 3.49
CA SER A 37 -4.22 -15.08 2.73
C SER A 37 -4.02 -14.73 1.26
N THR A 38 -3.08 -15.43 0.64
CA THR A 38 -2.84 -15.42 -0.82
C THR A 38 -3.58 -16.55 -1.54
N ASP A 39 -4.25 -17.42 -0.80
CA ASP A 39 -5.09 -18.49 -1.32
C ASP A 39 -6.58 -18.18 -1.07
N PRO A 40 -7.46 -18.47 -2.05
CA PRO A 40 -8.90 -18.18 -1.94
C PRO A 40 -9.61 -19.02 -0.86
N SER A 41 -8.92 -19.99 -0.27
CA SER A 41 -9.42 -20.89 0.79
C SER A 41 -9.83 -20.14 2.07
N THR A 42 -9.32 -18.93 2.29
CA THR A 42 -9.60 -18.11 3.48
C THR A 42 -10.64 -17.02 3.22
N ALA A 43 -11.55 -17.24 2.26
CA ALA A 43 -12.68 -16.35 2.05
C ALA A 43 -13.48 -16.19 3.36
N PRO A 44 -13.99 -15.00 3.69
CA PRO A 44 -14.70 -14.78 4.94
C PRO A 44 -15.96 -15.66 4.98
N SER A 45 -15.89 -16.75 5.73
CA SER A 45 -16.98 -17.71 5.89
C SER A 45 -17.84 -17.33 7.09
N GLY A 46 -19.11 -16.96 6.83
CA GLY A 46 -20.18 -16.93 7.82
C GLY A 46 -20.01 -15.90 8.95
N HIS A 47 -20.71 -14.78 8.83
CA HIS A 47 -20.77 -13.77 9.90
C HIS A 47 -21.94 -14.04 10.85
N ALA A 48 -21.79 -13.60 12.10
CA ALA A 48 -22.79 -13.79 13.14
C ALA A 48 -24.17 -13.26 12.71
N SER A 49 -25.23 -14.02 12.99
CA SER A 49 -26.61 -13.66 12.71
C SER A 49 -26.93 -12.30 13.35
N GLY A 50 -27.17 -11.27 12.53
CA GLY A 50 -27.47 -9.90 12.97
C GLY A 50 -26.44 -8.83 12.63
N ALA A 51 -25.29 -9.17 12.02
CA ALA A 51 -24.37 -8.17 11.48
C ALA A 51 -24.92 -7.56 10.18
N LYS A 52 -24.92 -6.23 10.05
CA LYS A 52 -25.22 -5.57 8.78
C LYS A 52 -23.97 -5.67 7.90
N ILE A 53 -24.08 -6.33 6.77
CA ILE A 53 -23.01 -6.55 5.80
C ILE A 53 -23.23 -5.59 4.64
N GLU A 54 -22.23 -4.78 4.32
CA GLU A 54 -22.26 -3.94 3.13
C GLU A 54 -21.05 -4.24 2.26
N THR A 55 -21.31 -4.42 0.96
CA THR A 55 -20.29 -4.80 -0.02
C THR A 55 -20.12 -3.67 -1.02
N ILE A 56 -18.87 -3.29 -1.27
CA ILE A 56 -18.47 -2.31 -2.28
C ILE A 56 -17.77 -3.05 -3.40
N ASP A 57 -18.29 -2.94 -4.62
CA ASP A 57 -17.58 -3.34 -5.83
C ASP A 57 -16.54 -2.27 -6.20
N MET A 58 -15.29 -2.71 -6.37
CA MET A 58 -14.12 -1.89 -6.67
C MET A 58 -13.61 -2.12 -8.10
N LYS A 59 -14.16 -3.09 -8.85
CA LYS A 59 -13.66 -3.39 -10.20
C LYS A 59 -13.86 -2.17 -11.12
N HIS A 60 -12.82 -1.82 -11.88
CA HIS A 60 -12.80 -0.67 -12.80
C HIS A 60 -13.05 0.71 -12.15
N LYS A 61 -12.84 0.86 -10.84
CA LYS A 61 -12.96 2.16 -10.16
C LYS A 61 -11.61 2.72 -9.75
N HIS A 62 -11.54 4.04 -9.69
CA HIS A 62 -10.37 4.74 -9.17
C HIS A 62 -10.36 4.70 -7.63
N GLU A 63 -9.17 4.69 -7.03
CA GLU A 63 -8.99 4.63 -5.58
C GLU A 63 -9.74 5.73 -4.81
N SER A 64 -9.80 6.94 -5.38
CA SER A 64 -10.50 8.08 -4.79
C SER A 64 -12.02 7.87 -4.68
N GLU A 65 -12.62 7.20 -5.68
CA GLU A 65 -14.06 6.89 -5.69
C GLU A 65 -14.39 5.75 -4.71
N ILE A 66 -13.50 4.76 -4.61
CA ILE A 66 -13.64 3.66 -3.65
C ILE A 66 -13.57 4.23 -2.22
N LEU A 67 -12.63 5.13 -1.96
CA LEU A 67 -12.47 5.78 -0.67
C LEU A 67 -13.69 6.63 -0.31
N SER A 68 -14.18 7.47 -1.23
CA SER A 68 -15.37 8.29 -0.96
C SER A 68 -16.58 7.40 -0.65
N ARG A 69 -16.76 6.31 -1.41
CA ARG A 69 -17.84 5.36 -1.16
C ARG A 69 -17.74 4.68 0.20
N LEU A 70 -16.52 4.33 0.62
CA LEU A 70 -16.27 3.73 1.93
C LEU A 70 -16.55 4.72 3.07
N LEU A 71 -16.16 5.99 2.90
CA LEU A 71 -16.42 7.05 3.88
C LEU A 71 -17.93 7.33 4.01
N GLU A 72 -18.66 7.40 2.90
CA GLU A 72 -20.13 7.53 2.90
C GLU A 72 -20.81 6.37 3.64
N LEU A 73 -20.34 5.15 3.38
CA LEU A 73 -20.89 3.92 3.95
C LEU A 73 -20.69 3.87 5.47
N THR A 74 -19.46 4.16 5.91
CA THR A 74 -19.07 4.11 7.31
C THR A 74 -19.43 5.37 8.09
N LYS A 75 -19.85 6.44 7.39
CA LYS A 75 -20.03 7.79 7.94
C LYS A 75 -18.77 8.29 8.66
N GLY A 76 -17.60 7.94 8.13
CA GLY A 76 -16.31 8.36 8.65
C GLY A 76 -16.13 9.85 8.46
N MET A 77 -15.75 10.56 9.52
CA MET A 77 -15.37 11.97 9.45
C MET A 77 -13.88 12.08 9.16
N PRO A 78 -13.45 12.98 8.25
CA PRO A 78 -12.03 13.23 8.03
C PRO A 78 -11.40 13.77 9.33
N TYR A 79 -10.22 13.28 9.64
CA TYR A 79 -9.41 13.76 10.76
C TYR A 79 -8.50 14.88 10.25
N GLU A 80 -8.59 16.05 10.88
CA GLU A 80 -7.69 17.18 10.60
C GLU A 80 -6.36 16.95 11.30
N ALA A 81 -5.27 17.07 10.55
CA ALA A 81 -3.92 16.92 11.10
C ALA A 81 -3.61 18.02 12.12
N SER A 82 -2.91 17.64 13.17
CA SER A 82 -2.41 18.58 14.18
C SER A 82 -1.28 19.47 13.62
N PRO A 83 -1.01 20.63 14.24
CA PRO A 83 0.07 21.52 13.79
C PRO A 83 1.45 20.86 13.76
N ASP A 84 1.71 19.94 14.69
CA ASP A 84 2.97 19.22 14.78
C ASP A 84 3.13 18.24 13.60
N GLU A 85 2.09 17.48 13.28
CA GLU A 85 2.06 16.57 12.11
C GLU A 85 2.23 17.34 10.79
N LEU A 86 1.68 18.56 10.70
CA LEU A 86 1.86 19.43 9.53
C LEU A 86 3.29 19.96 9.41
N ALA A 87 4.00 20.17 10.51
CA ALA A 87 5.41 20.54 10.49
C ALA A 87 6.26 19.36 10.00
N GLU A 88 6.03 18.15 10.52
CA GLU A 88 6.72 16.94 10.07
C GLU A 88 6.52 16.67 8.57
N LEU A 89 5.30 16.89 8.04
CA LEU A 89 5.03 16.75 6.60
C LEU A 89 5.87 17.73 5.76
N ARG A 90 6.09 18.95 6.25
CA ARG A 90 6.93 19.95 5.55
C ARG A 90 8.39 19.54 5.56
N ASP A 91 8.88 19.07 6.70
CA ASP A 91 10.26 18.62 6.85
C ASP A 91 10.55 17.45 5.89
N VAL A 92 9.64 16.47 5.81
CA VAL A 92 9.74 15.35 4.85
C VAL A 92 9.76 15.83 3.40
N ASP A 93 8.99 16.84 3.04
CA ASP A 93 8.99 17.39 1.68
C ASP A 93 10.25 18.20 1.36
N ASP A 94 10.83 18.86 2.35
CA ASP A 94 12.13 19.52 2.24
C ASP A 94 13.25 18.49 2.03
N GLU A 95 13.25 17.40 2.78
CA GLU A 95 14.18 16.28 2.63
C GLU A 95 14.08 15.62 1.25
N LYS A 96 12.86 15.39 0.73
CA LYS A 96 12.67 14.84 -0.63
C LYS A 96 13.31 15.72 -1.69
N ARG A 97 13.12 17.04 -1.62
CA ARG A 97 13.71 17.97 -2.60
C ARG A 97 15.23 17.99 -2.55
N GLN A 98 15.82 17.83 -1.36
CA GLN A 98 17.27 17.67 -1.23
C GLN A 98 17.73 16.32 -1.80
N SER A 99 17.02 15.24 -1.46
CA SER A 99 17.31 13.89 -1.93
C SER A 99 17.32 13.78 -3.46
N GLU A 100 16.38 14.44 -4.14
CA GLU A 100 16.33 14.46 -5.61
C GLU A 100 17.57 15.14 -6.23
N ARG A 101 17.99 16.28 -5.67
CA ARG A 101 19.21 16.98 -6.13
C ARG A 101 20.46 16.13 -5.91
N ASP A 102 20.56 15.50 -4.75
CA ASP A 102 21.70 14.65 -4.40
C ASP A 102 21.73 13.40 -5.29
N ARG A 103 20.57 12.81 -5.59
CA ARG A 103 20.45 11.69 -6.51
C ARG A 103 20.98 12.03 -7.90
N GLU A 104 20.64 13.20 -8.43
CA GLU A 104 21.16 13.66 -9.73
C GLU A 104 22.67 13.90 -9.70
N ALA A 105 23.17 14.54 -8.64
CA ALA A 105 24.60 14.80 -8.49
C ALA A 105 25.41 13.49 -8.42
N GLN A 106 24.95 12.52 -7.64
CA GLN A 106 25.60 11.21 -7.52
C GLN A 106 25.54 10.41 -8.81
N ALA A 107 24.41 10.47 -9.54
CA ALA A 107 24.30 9.83 -10.84
C ALA A 107 25.36 10.34 -11.83
N ARG A 108 25.60 11.67 -11.87
CA ARG A 108 26.64 12.27 -12.71
C ARG A 108 28.05 11.82 -12.30
N LEU A 109 28.35 11.81 -11.00
CA LEU A 109 29.66 11.37 -10.50
C LEU A 109 29.92 9.89 -10.81
N ASN A 110 28.90 9.04 -10.68
CA ASN A 110 29.01 7.63 -11.00
C ASN A 110 29.22 7.39 -12.49
N GLU A 111 28.57 8.18 -13.35
CA GLU A 111 28.80 8.13 -14.79
C GLU A 111 30.24 8.49 -15.17
N ILE A 112 30.77 9.58 -14.60
CA ILE A 112 32.16 10.00 -14.82
C ILE A 112 33.13 8.90 -14.38
N LYS A 113 32.95 8.36 -13.17
CA LYS A 113 33.78 7.25 -12.66
C LYS A 113 33.71 6.01 -13.54
N ARG A 114 32.53 5.72 -14.12
CA ARG A 114 32.35 4.59 -15.04
C ARG A 114 33.14 4.80 -16.33
N GLN A 115 33.09 6.00 -16.90
CA GLN A 115 33.83 6.36 -18.09
C GLN A 115 35.35 6.32 -17.85
N GLU A 116 35.81 6.90 -16.75
CA GLU A 116 37.23 6.88 -16.35
C GLU A 116 37.75 5.45 -16.17
N LYS A 117 36.99 4.58 -15.49
CA LYS A 117 37.35 3.16 -15.36
C LYS A 117 37.43 2.46 -16.71
N ALA A 118 36.46 2.67 -17.61
CA ALA A 118 36.48 2.06 -18.93
C ALA A 118 37.72 2.48 -19.75
N VAL A 119 38.14 3.75 -19.66
CA VAL A 119 39.36 4.25 -20.30
C VAL A 119 40.62 3.62 -19.70
N LEU A 120 40.69 3.52 -18.37
CA LEU A 120 41.82 2.90 -17.68
C LEU A 120 41.93 1.39 -17.94
N ASP A 121 40.80 0.70 -18.03
CA ASP A 121 40.76 -0.74 -18.32
C ASP A 121 41.21 -1.01 -19.77
N LEU A 122 40.79 -0.18 -20.74
CA LEU A 122 41.30 -0.23 -22.11
C LEU A 122 42.82 -0.01 -22.15
N ALA A 123 43.34 0.95 -21.38
CA ALA A 123 44.77 1.23 -21.31
C ALA A 123 45.57 0.10 -20.65
N ARG A 124 45.01 -0.58 -19.64
CA ARG A 124 45.66 -1.75 -19.00
C ARG A 124 45.60 -3.01 -19.85
N GLY A 125 44.50 -3.25 -20.55
CA GLY A 125 44.32 -4.41 -21.45
C GLY A 125 45.28 -4.43 -22.64
N GLY A 126 45.95 -3.31 -22.96
CA GLY A 126 47.03 -3.24 -23.96
C GLY A 126 48.43 -3.65 -23.45
N VAL A 127 48.62 -3.84 -22.14
CA VAL A 127 49.93 -4.16 -21.54
C VAL A 127 50.05 -5.64 -21.14
N GLU A 128 48.94 -6.34 -20.89
CA GLU A 128 48.95 -7.78 -20.55
C GLU A 128 48.88 -8.73 -21.77
N ALA A 129 48.77 -8.19 -22.98
CA ALA A 129 48.65 -8.97 -24.23
C ALA A 129 49.94 -8.99 -25.09
N ALA A 130 51.12 -8.74 -24.51
CA ALA A 130 52.41 -8.75 -25.20
C ALA A 130 53.42 -9.69 -24.52
#